data_AF-I6NME8-F1
#
_entry.id   AF-I6NME8-F1
#
_cell.length_a   1.000
_cell.length_b   1.000
_cell.length_c   1.000
_cell.angle_alpha   90.00
_cell.angle_beta   90.00
_cell.angle_gamma   90.00
#
_symmetry.space_group_name_H-M   'P 1'
#
loop_
_entity.id
_entity.type
_entity.pdbx_description
1 polymer ?
#
loop_
_entity_poly.entity_id
_entity_poly.type
_entity_poly.pdbx_seq_one_letter_code
_entity_poly.pdbx_strand_id
1 'polypeptide(L)'
;MTDSNELTTELDSMAIILHAGNAKSCAFEALKEVKLQNIEAFTQKITEAKDEIKLAHRAHAELLRKLSSENRMREVDLLLVHAEGH
;
A
#
# COMPACT_ATOMS: atom_id res chain seq x y z
N MET A 1 -6.76 -4.45 34.12
CA MET A 1 -6.90 -3.03 33.73
C MET A 1 -6.80 -3.00 32.23
N THR A 2 -7.91 -2.65 31.57
CA THR A 2 -8.11 -2.60 30.13
C THR A 2 -7.51 -1.31 29.58
N ASP A 3 -6.32 -1.39 28.99
CA ASP A 3 -5.79 -0.32 28.13
C ASP A 3 -6.28 -0.56 26.70
N SER A 4 -7.56 -0.25 26.46
CA SER A 4 -8.26 -0.43 25.19
C SER A 4 -8.08 0.76 24.22
N ASN A 5 -6.86 1.25 24.01
CA ASN A 5 -6.63 2.28 22.98
C ASN A 5 -5.23 2.23 22.35
N GLU A 6 -4.71 1.03 22.04
CA GLU A 6 -3.65 0.91 21.05
C GLU A 6 -4.24 1.25 19.68
N LEU A 7 -3.99 2.46 19.20
CA LEU A 7 -4.05 2.77 17.77
C LEU A 7 -2.93 1.96 17.10
N THR A 8 -3.24 0.70 16.77
CA THR A 8 -2.37 -0.24 16.09
C THR A 8 -2.16 0.24 14.65
N THR A 9 -0.96 0.75 14.36
CA THR A 9 -0.47 1.07 13.01
C THR A 9 -0.45 -0.13 12.07
N GLU A 10 -0.67 -1.33 12.63
CA GLU A 10 -0.70 -2.62 11.95
C GLU A 10 -1.71 -2.67 10.81
N LEU A 11 -2.97 -2.26 11.05
CA LEU A 11 -4.03 -2.27 10.02
C LEU A 11 -3.70 -1.33 8.86
N ASP A 12 -3.20 -0.13 9.18
CA ASP A 12 -2.78 0.87 8.19
C ASP A 12 -1.57 0.34 7.37
N SER A 13 -0.61 -0.29 8.04
CA SER A 13 0.57 -0.90 7.41
C SER A 13 0.20 -2.10 6.53
N MET A 14 -0.72 -2.96 6.96
CA MET A 14 -1.24 -4.07 6.15
C MET A 14 -1.99 -3.56 4.92
N ALA A 15 -2.73 -2.45 5.02
CA ALA A 15 -3.38 -1.83 3.87
C ALA A 15 -2.36 -1.32 2.85
N ILE A 16 -1.28 -0.68 3.31
CA ILE A 16 -0.17 -0.25 2.43
C ILE A 16 0.45 -1.46 1.72
N ILE A 17 0.80 -2.52 2.46
CA ILE A 17 1.39 -3.75 1.90
C ILE A 17 0.46 -4.40 0.87
N LEU A 18 -0.84 -4.48 1.17
CA LEU A 18 -1.83 -5.07 0.28
C LEU A 18 -1.90 -4.32 -1.04
N HIS A 19 -2.09 -3.00 -0.99
CA HIS A 19 -2.24 -2.18 -2.19
C HIS A 19 -0.94 -2.08 -2.99
N ALA A 20 0.22 -1.97 -2.33
CA ALA A 20 1.53 -2.00 -3.00
C ALA A 20 1.79 -3.37 -3.65
N GLY A 21 1.45 -4.47 -2.96
CA GLY A 21 1.56 -5.84 -3.46
C GLY A 21 0.65 -6.11 -4.67
N ASN A 22 -0.59 -5.61 -4.64
CA ASN A 22 -1.53 -5.69 -5.75
C ASN A 22 -1.01 -4.88 -6.95
N ALA A 23 -0.56 -3.64 -6.72
CA ALA A 23 -0.01 -2.80 -7.78
C ALA A 23 1.18 -3.48 -8.49
N LYS A 24 2.10 -4.07 -7.72
CA LYS A 24 3.23 -4.84 -8.23
C LYS A 24 2.78 -6.06 -9.04
N SER A 25 1.81 -6.82 -8.54
CA SER A 25 1.28 -8.00 -9.22
C SER A 25 0.60 -7.63 -10.55
N CYS A 26 -0.28 -6.63 -10.55
CA CYS A 26 -0.92 -6.13 -11.76
C CYS A 26 0.10 -5.58 -12.77
N ALA A 27 1.17 -4.91 -12.31
CA ALA A 27 2.25 -4.47 -13.19
C ALA A 27 3.00 -5.65 -13.83
N PHE A 28 3.28 -6.72 -13.08
CA PHE A 28 3.88 -7.94 -13.64
C PHE A 28 2.96 -8.66 -14.62
N GLU A 29 1.65 -8.69 -14.36
CA GLU A 29 0.66 -9.23 -15.29
C GLU A 29 0.62 -8.39 -16.58
N ALA A 30 0.58 -7.06 -16.47
CA ALA A 30 0.66 -6.17 -17.61
C ALA A 30 1.91 -6.46 -18.46
N LEU A 31 3.08 -6.64 -17.85
CA LEU A 31 4.32 -7.00 -18.56
C LEU A 31 4.24 -8.35 -19.29
N LYS A 32 3.46 -9.32 -18.79
CA LYS A 32 3.22 -10.58 -19.49
C LYS A 32 2.34 -10.36 -20.72
N GLU A 33 1.28 -9.58 -20.60
CA GLU A 33 0.36 -9.26 -21.70
C GLU A 33 1.06 -8.49 -22.83
N VAL A 34 2.03 -7.63 -22.51
CA VAL A 34 2.88 -6.96 -23.52
C VAL A 34 3.59 -7.98 -24.42
N LYS A 35 4.12 -9.06 -23.84
CA LYS A 35 4.82 -10.11 -24.61
C LYS A 35 3.89 -10.88 -25.54
N LEU A 36 2.60 -10.96 -25.20
CA LEU A 36 1.55 -11.58 -25.99
C LEU A 36 0.92 -10.62 -27.02
N GLN A 37 1.42 -9.37 -27.10
CA GLN A 37 0.84 -8.29 -27.91
C GLN A 37 -0.64 -8.00 -27.58
N ASN A 38 -1.07 -8.34 -26.36
CA ASN A 38 -2.44 -8.11 -25.89
C ASN A 38 -2.56 -6.72 -25.27
N ILE A 39 -2.73 -5.71 -26.13
CA ILE A 39 -2.72 -4.30 -25.72
C ILE A 39 -3.92 -3.93 -24.83
N GLU A 40 -5.07 -4.56 -25.04
CA GLU A 40 -6.28 -4.32 -24.25
C GLU A 40 -6.09 -4.79 -22.80
N ALA A 41 -5.69 -6.04 -22.61
CA ALA A 41 -5.42 -6.58 -21.28
C ALA A 41 -4.25 -5.87 -20.58
N PHE A 42 -3.21 -5.49 -21.33
CA PHE A 42 -2.14 -4.64 -20.82
C PHE A 42 -2.67 -3.31 -20.27
N THR A 43 -3.49 -2.62 -21.05
CA THR A 43 -4.03 -1.29 -20.68
C THR A 43 -4.93 -1.40 -19.46
N GLN A 44 -5.72 -2.47 -19.36
CA GLN A 44 -6.52 -2.75 -18.17
C GLN A 44 -5.62 -2.97 -16.94
N LYS A 45 -4.66 -3.91 -17.03
CA LYS A 45 -3.79 -4.28 -15.91
C LYS A 45 -2.90 -3.15 -15.42
N ILE A 46 -2.39 -2.32 -16.32
CA ILE A 46 -1.59 -1.15 -15.94
C ILE A 46 -2.46 -0.05 -15.31
N THR A 47 -3.73 0.05 -15.68
CA THR A 47 -4.68 0.97 -15.05
C THR A 47 -5.03 0.50 -13.65
N GLU A 48 -5.33 -0.79 -13.47
CA GLU A 48 -5.52 -1.42 -12.16
C GLU A 48 -4.31 -1.19 -11.25
N ALA A 49 -3.09 -1.44 -11.76
CA ALA A 49 -1.86 -1.18 -11.01
C ALA A 49 -1.72 0.29 -10.56
N LYS A 50 -2.10 1.23 -11.43
CA LYS A 50 -2.08 2.67 -11.13
C LYS A 50 -3.12 3.07 -10.10
N ASP A 51 -4.25 2.39 -10.01
CA ASP A 51 -5.27 2.71 -9.03
C ASP A 51 -4.91 2.11 -7.66
N GLU A 52 -4.40 0.88 -7.63
CA GLU A 52 -3.87 0.24 -6.42
C GLU A 52 -2.73 1.06 -5.79
N ILE A 53 -1.77 1.55 -6.58
CA ILE A 53 -0.67 2.35 -6.02
C ILE A 53 -1.17 3.70 -5.46
N LYS A 54 -2.23 4.29 -6.03
CA LYS A 54 -2.85 5.49 -5.47
C LYS A 54 -3.51 5.20 -4.13
N LEU A 55 -4.11 4.02 -3.97
CA LEU A 55 -4.69 3.59 -2.69
C LEU A 55 -3.58 3.40 -1.64
N ALA A 56 -2.48 2.75 -1.99
CA ALA A 56 -1.31 2.60 -1.12
C ALA A 56 -0.78 3.98 -0.65
N HIS A 57 -0.60 4.93 -1.59
CA HIS A 57 -0.15 6.29 -1.26
C HIS A 57 -1.14 7.05 -0.37
N ARG A 58 -2.45 6.87 -0.54
CA ARG A 58 -3.45 7.49 0.34
C ARG A 58 -3.37 6.94 1.75
N ALA A 59 -3.31 5.61 1.90
CA ALA A 59 -3.16 4.95 3.20
C ALA A 59 -1.88 5.42 3.92
N HIS A 60 -0.77 5.52 3.18
CA HIS A 60 0.49 6.05 3.72
C HIS A 60 0.37 7.51 4.19
N ALA A 61 -0.25 8.38 3.38
CA ALA A 61 -0.45 9.78 3.75
C ALA A 61 -1.37 9.95 4.96
N GLU A 62 -2.42 9.14 5.08
CA GLU A 62 -3.32 9.12 6.24
C GLU A 62 -2.60 8.66 7.51
N LEU A 63 -1.78 7.61 7.41
CA LEU A 63 -0.96 7.13 8.52
C LEU A 63 0.03 8.20 9.00
N LEU A 64 0.73 8.88 8.09
CA LEU A 64 1.62 9.99 8.44
C LEU A 64 0.89 11.13 9.15
N ARG A 65 -0.30 11.51 8.67
CA ARG A 65 -1.14 12.54 9.30
C ARG A 65 -1.54 12.14 10.71
N LYS A 66 -1.96 10.90 10.90
CA LYS A 66 -2.36 10.34 12.20
C LYS A 66 -1.20 10.35 13.18
N LEU A 67 -0.05 9.79 12.81
CA LEU A 67 1.17 9.77 13.62
C LEU A 67 1.67 11.17 13.98
N SER A 68 1.61 12.12 13.05
CA SER A 68 1.99 13.51 13.30
C SER A 68 1.01 14.21 14.24
N SER A 69 -0.30 13.99 14.09
CA SER A 69 -1.33 14.64 14.91
C SER A 69 -1.30 14.18 16.36
N GLU A 70 -0.94 12.92 16.60
CA GLU A 70 -0.83 12.33 17.93
C GLU A 70 0.56 12.51 18.55
N ASN A 71 1.51 13.16 17.84
CA ASN A 71 2.93 13.29 18.24
C ASN A 71 3.63 11.93 18.48
N ARG A 72 3.18 10.89 17.77
CA ARG A 72 3.61 9.48 17.85
C ARG A 72 4.53 9.07 16.70
N MET A 73 5.16 10.03 16.04
CA MET A 73 6.15 9.78 14.97
C MET A 73 7.34 8.89 15.40
N ARG A 74 7.55 8.67 16.71
CA ARG A 74 8.56 7.75 17.26
C ARG A 74 8.08 6.30 17.38
N GLU A 75 6.80 6.03 17.18
CA GLU A 75 6.18 4.71 17.27
C GLU A 75 6.17 4.04 15.89
N VAL A 76 7.34 3.98 15.27
CA VAL A 76 7.56 3.23 14.03
C VAL A 76 7.91 1.80 14.41
N ASP A 77 7.08 0.84 13.98
CA ASP A 77 7.33 -0.58 14.17
C ASP A 77 7.97 -1.21 12.92
N LEU A 78 8.47 -2.45 13.07
CA LEU A 78 9.11 -3.17 11.97
C LEU A 78 8.15 -3.44 10.79
N LEU A 79 6.85 -3.57 11.08
CA LEU A 79 5.82 -3.80 10.07
C LEU A 79 5.61 -2.57 9.19
N LEU A 80 5.61 -1.37 9.76
CA LEU A 80 5.54 -0.11 9.03
C LEU A 80 6.78 0.09 8.17
N VAL A 81 7.98 -0.19 8.69
CA VAL A 81 9.22 -0.15 7.90
C VAL A 81 9.14 -1.12 6.71
N HIS A 82 8.57 -2.31 6.91
CA HIS A 82 8.35 -3.26 5.83
C HIS A 82 7.32 -2.76 4.81
N ALA A 83 6.23 -2.14 5.27
CA ALA A 83 5.19 -1.58 4.43
C ALA A 83 5.70 -0.44 3.54
N GLU A 84 6.57 0.43 4.06
CA GLU A 84 7.17 1.53 3.28
C GLU A 84 8.22 1.05 2.26
N GLY A 85 8.82 -0.12 2.47
CA GLY A 85 9.80 -0.72 1.56
C GLY A 85 9.20 -1.50 0.39
N HIS A 86 7.87 -1.62 0.34
CA HIS A 86 7.13 -2.40 -0.65
C HIS A 86 6.81 -1.63 -1.93
#